data_AF-A0A7X6Z0R9-F1
#
_entry.id   AF-A0A7X6Z0R9-F1
#
_cell.length_a   1.000
_cell.length_b   1.000
_cell.length_c   1.000
_cell.angle_alpha   90.00
_cell.angle_beta   90.00
_cell.angle_gamma   90.00
#
_symmetry.space_group_name_H-M   'P 1'
#
loop_
_entity.id
_entity.type
_entity.pdbx_description
1 polymer ?
#
loop_
_entity_poly.entity_id
_entity_poly.type
_entity_poly.pdbx_seq_one_letter_code
_entity_poly.pdbx_strand_id
1 'polypeptide(L)'
;MAISFFKAIFKNGEPMATQNRTVNKTMARIISAVNNREKIIVYGKGNQEGICSIAILILVLRYFNADFDYFLIPKRGNRETLISNIKTHSIFYNAGVIVSQDEAFTKNVQDSLDDVDTELITLERWQERDSISFKK
;
A
#
# COMPACT_ATOMS: atom_id res chain seq x y z
N MET A 1 7.83 14.96 18.94
CA MET A 1 6.62 14.20 18.56
C MET A 1 6.93 13.07 17.57
N ALA A 2 7.76 13.28 16.53
CA ALA A 2 8.17 12.22 15.60
C ALA A 2 9.03 11.10 16.24
N ILE A 3 9.95 11.45 17.16
CA ILE A 3 10.85 10.47 17.81
C ILE A 3 10.07 9.46 18.67
N SER A 4 8.97 9.88 19.28
CA SER A 4 8.08 9.02 20.07
C SER A 4 7.41 7.96 19.20
N PHE A 5 7.02 8.34 17.97
CA PHE A 5 6.38 7.46 16.99
C PHE A 5 7.36 6.42 16.46
N PHE A 6 8.58 6.83 16.12
CA PHE A 6 9.64 5.91 15.72
C PHE A 6 10.06 4.96 16.86
N LYS A 7 10.10 5.45 18.11
CA LYS A 7 10.33 4.57 19.27
C LYS A 7 9.23 3.53 19.43
N ALA A 8 7.97 3.82 19.11
CA ALA A 8 6.88 2.83 19.19
C ALA A 8 6.98 1.74 18.10
N ILE A 9 7.48 2.08 16.92
CA ILE A 9 7.71 1.11 15.83
C ILE A 9 8.91 0.20 16.14
N PHE A 10 9.95 0.72 16.82
CA PHE A 10 11.25 0.05 16.96
C PHE A 10 11.65 -0.35 18.40
N LYS A 11 10.91 0.02 19.45
CA LYS A 11 11.20 -0.48 20.81
C LYS A 11 10.48 -1.79 21.08
N ASN A 12 11.32 -2.80 21.31
CA ASN A 12 11.03 -4.14 21.83
C ASN A 12 10.17 -4.96 20.87
N GLY A 13 10.80 -6.00 20.30
CA GLY A 13 10.28 -6.92 19.29
C GLY A 13 9.08 -7.77 19.69
N GLU A 14 8.13 -7.23 20.45
CA GLU A 14 6.74 -7.66 20.35
C GLU A 14 6.14 -6.93 19.15
N PRO A 15 5.94 -7.60 18.01
CA PRO A 15 5.29 -6.95 16.90
C PRO A 15 3.87 -6.57 17.34
N MET A 16 3.36 -5.41 16.92
CA MET A 16 1.90 -5.19 16.79
C MET A 16 1.28 -6.14 15.74
N ALA A 17 1.78 -7.38 15.62
CA ALA A 17 1.32 -8.46 14.78
C ALA A 17 0.50 -9.50 15.56
N THR A 18 0.11 -9.22 16.80
CA THR A 18 -0.92 -10.02 17.47
C THR A 18 -2.29 -9.50 17.03
N GLN A 19 -2.92 -10.24 16.10
CA GLN A 19 -4.33 -10.21 15.66
C GLN A 19 -4.69 -9.59 14.30
N ASN A 20 -3.86 -9.76 13.26
CA ASN A 20 -4.45 -9.80 11.91
C ASN A 20 -3.62 -10.66 10.93
N ARG A 21 -4.11 -11.88 10.64
CA ARG A 21 -3.50 -12.80 9.67
C ARG A 21 -3.27 -12.12 8.30
N THR A 22 -4.11 -11.17 7.92
CA THR A 22 -4.04 -10.49 6.61
C THR A 22 -2.84 -9.56 6.55
N VAL A 23 -2.56 -8.78 7.60
CA VAL A 23 -1.39 -7.87 7.61
C VAL A 23 -0.07 -8.63 7.57
N ASN A 24 0.00 -9.77 8.27
CA ASN A 24 1.17 -10.64 8.22
C ASN A 24 1.38 -11.23 6.81
N LYS A 25 0.30 -11.58 6.10
CA LYS A 25 0.37 -12.06 4.71
C LYS A 25 0.83 -10.97 3.75
N THR A 26 0.23 -9.78 3.83
CA THR A 26 0.62 -8.62 3.01
C THR A 26 2.09 -8.28 3.20
N MET A 27 2.55 -8.24 4.45
CA MET A 27 3.94 -7.94 4.76
C MET A 27 4.87 -9.03 4.26
N ALA A 28 4.52 -10.32 4.44
CA ALA A 28 5.28 -11.43 3.89
C ALA A 28 5.38 -11.36 2.35
N ARG A 29 4.31 -10.96 1.67
CA ARG A 29 4.32 -10.80 0.22
C ARG A 29 5.23 -9.67 -0.25
N ILE A 30 5.18 -8.52 0.42
CA ILE A 30 6.10 -7.40 0.15
C ILE A 30 7.54 -7.83 0.38
N ILE A 31 7.83 -8.53 1.49
CA ILE A 31 9.18 -9.06 1.78
C ILE A 31 9.62 -10.02 0.67
N SER A 32 8.74 -10.91 0.21
CA SER A 32 9.04 -11.80 -0.92
C SER A 32 9.35 -11.02 -2.19
N ALA A 33 8.55 -10.01 -2.53
CA ALA A 33 8.76 -9.18 -3.71
C ALA A 33 10.14 -8.48 -3.65
N VAL A 34 10.50 -7.93 -2.49
CA VAL A 34 11.82 -7.31 -2.27
C VAL A 34 12.95 -8.33 -2.46
N ASN A 35 12.85 -9.50 -1.84
CA ASN A 35 13.89 -10.54 -1.90
C ASN A 35 14.07 -11.10 -3.33
N ASN A 36 12.97 -11.27 -4.05
CA ASN A 36 12.96 -11.76 -5.43
C ASN A 36 13.29 -10.68 -6.46
N ARG A 37 13.52 -9.43 -6.02
CA ARG A 37 13.71 -8.24 -6.88
C ARG A 37 12.56 -8.05 -7.87
N GLU A 38 11.35 -8.38 -7.46
CA GLU A 38 10.14 -8.08 -8.21
C GLU A 38 9.89 -6.56 -8.19
N LYS A 39 9.44 -6.00 -9.32
CA LYS A 39 9.08 -4.58 -9.38
C LYS A 39 7.83 -4.33 -8.55
N ILE A 40 7.93 -3.45 -7.57
CA ILE A 40 6.82 -3.02 -6.71
C ILE A 40 6.29 -1.67 -7.20
N ILE A 41 5.00 -1.56 -7.50
CA ILE A 41 4.37 -0.26 -7.81
C ILE A 41 3.47 0.16 -6.66
N VAL A 42 3.73 1.35 -6.11
CA VAL A 42 2.94 1.90 -5.01
C VAL A 42 1.99 2.98 -5.51
N TYR A 43 0.69 2.76 -5.41
CA TYR A 43 -0.33 3.79 -5.56
C TYR A 43 -0.79 4.28 -4.20
N GLY A 44 -0.65 5.57 -3.93
CA GLY A 44 -1.24 6.13 -2.72
C GLY A 44 -2.01 7.41 -2.94
N LYS A 45 -2.77 7.78 -1.92
CA LYS A 45 -3.76 8.85 -2.03
C LYS A 45 -3.07 10.20 -2.12
N GLY A 46 -3.52 11.06 -3.04
CA GLY A 46 -3.09 12.46 -3.14
C GLY A 46 -3.62 13.37 -2.02
N ASN A 47 -3.85 12.84 -0.81
CA ASN A 47 -4.16 13.62 0.39
C ASN A 47 -2.94 13.68 1.32
N GLN A 48 -2.97 14.56 2.31
CA GLN A 48 -1.85 14.75 3.25
C GLN A 48 -1.46 13.44 3.96
N GLU A 49 -2.45 12.66 4.42
CA GLU A 49 -2.21 11.35 5.06
C GLU A 49 -1.52 10.37 4.10
N GLY A 50 -2.04 10.20 2.88
CA GLY A 50 -1.51 9.26 1.89
C GLY A 50 -0.11 9.62 1.43
N ILE A 51 0.17 10.91 1.21
CA ILE A 51 1.53 11.37 0.87
C ILE A 51 2.51 11.04 2.00
N CYS A 52 2.13 11.27 3.26
CA CYS A 52 2.95 10.92 4.42
C CYS A 52 3.19 9.40 4.51
N SER A 53 2.14 8.60 4.33
CA SER A 53 2.23 7.14 4.36
C SER A 53 3.12 6.58 3.25
N ILE A 54 2.96 7.07 2.01
CA ILE A 54 3.83 6.68 0.89
C ILE A 54 5.26 7.10 1.16
N ALA A 55 5.51 8.31 1.67
CA ALA A 55 6.86 8.78 1.94
C ALA A 55 7.60 7.85 2.92
N ILE A 56 6.93 7.40 3.98
CA ILE A 56 7.49 6.42 4.92
C ILE A 56 7.75 5.08 4.21
N LEU A 57 6.78 4.58 3.43
CA LEU A 57 6.93 3.32 2.71
C LEU A 57 8.09 3.34 1.72
N ILE A 58 8.23 4.43 0.97
CA ILE A 58 9.36 4.68 0.04
C ILE A 58 10.69 4.63 0.79
N LEU A 59 10.80 5.29 1.95
CA LEU A 59 12.04 5.28 2.72
C LEU A 59 12.43 3.85 3.13
N VAL A 60 11.44 3.06 3.55
CA VAL A 60 11.66 1.65 3.92
C VAL A 60 12.05 0.81 2.70
N LEU A 61 11.35 0.93 1.58
CA LEU A 61 11.68 0.19 0.35
C LEU A 61 13.07 0.56 -0.20
N ARG A 62 13.45 1.84 -0.14
CA ARG A 62 14.81 2.29 -0.48
C ARG A 62 15.85 1.72 0.46
N TYR A 63 15.56 1.65 1.76
CA TYR A 63 16.46 1.07 2.74
C TYR A 63 16.78 -0.41 2.42
N PHE A 64 15.78 -1.17 1.97
CA PHE A 64 15.96 -2.55 1.53
C PHE A 64 16.46 -2.69 0.08
N ASN A 65 16.77 -1.58 -0.60
CA ASN A 65 17.19 -1.56 -2.01
C ASN A 65 16.21 -2.33 -2.92
N ALA A 66 14.91 -2.21 -2.64
CA ALA A 66 13.85 -2.79 -3.46
C ALA A 66 13.76 -2.06 -4.80
N ASP A 67 13.34 -2.76 -5.85
CA ASP A 67 12.97 -2.13 -7.11
C ASP A 67 11.51 -1.69 -7.04
N PHE A 68 11.27 -0.38 -6.97
CA PHE A 68 9.92 0.15 -6.86
C PHE A 68 9.73 1.46 -7.63
N ASP A 69 8.48 1.75 -7.97
CA ASP A 69 8.02 3.06 -8.44
C ASP A 69 6.77 3.46 -7.65
N TYR A 70 6.44 4.74 -7.62
CA TYR A 70 5.26 5.22 -6.90
C TYR A 70 4.48 6.27 -7.69
N PHE A 71 3.17 6.25 -7.51
CA PHE A 71 2.23 7.16 -8.15
C PHE A 71 1.21 7.68 -7.14
N LEU A 72 0.80 8.93 -7.32
CA LEU A 72 -0.25 9.54 -6.53
C LEU A 72 -1.58 9.42 -7.27
N ILE A 73 -2.58 8.85 -6.59
CA ILE A 73 -3.94 8.79 -7.09
C ILE A 73 -4.54 10.20 -6.98
N PRO A 74 -4.88 10.84 -8.11
CA PRO A 74 -5.43 12.19 -8.11
C PRO A 74 -6.84 12.19 -7.52
N LYS A 75 -7.18 13.25 -6.77
CA LYS A 75 -8.52 13.41 -6.17
C LYS A 75 -9.60 13.76 -7.19
N ARG A 76 -9.23 14.40 -8.31
CA ARG A 76 -10.16 14.89 -9.36
C ARG A 76 -9.51 14.83 -10.74
N GLY A 77 -10.33 14.75 -11.78
CA GLY A 77 -9.97 14.96 -13.19
C GLY A 77 -9.25 13.81 -13.87
N ASN A 78 -8.26 13.20 -13.20
CA ASN A 78 -7.34 12.26 -13.85
C ASN A 78 -7.41 10.82 -13.26
N ARG A 79 -8.39 10.56 -12.39
CA ARG A 79 -8.55 9.25 -11.73
C ARG A 79 -9.09 8.19 -12.68
N GLU A 80 -10.07 8.52 -13.48
CA GLU A 80 -10.70 7.60 -14.44
C GLU A 80 -9.72 7.18 -15.52
N THR A 81 -8.94 8.13 -16.05
CA THR A 81 -7.84 7.86 -16.98
C THR A 81 -6.75 6.98 -16.36
N LEU A 82 -6.45 7.17 -15.07
CA LEU A 82 -5.50 6.30 -14.38
C LEU A 82 -6.04 4.87 -14.24
N ILE A 83 -7.33 4.72 -13.90
CA ILE A 83 -7.98 3.40 -13.80
C ILE A 83 -8.00 2.72 -15.18
N SER A 84 -8.35 3.43 -16.25
CA SER A 84 -8.39 2.85 -17.60
C SER A 84 -7.00 2.42 -18.10
N ASN A 85 -5.94 3.12 -17.68
CA ASN A 85 -4.58 2.87 -18.15
C ASN A 85 -3.76 1.99 -17.20
N ILE A 86 -4.37 1.49 -16.12
CA ILE A 86 -3.65 0.75 -15.07
C ILE A 86 -2.98 -0.52 -15.61
N LYS A 87 -3.65 -1.21 -16.54
CA LYS A 87 -3.13 -2.40 -17.21
C LYS A 87 -1.90 -2.07 -18.05
N THR A 88 -1.96 -1.00 -18.84
CA THR A 88 -0.82 -0.51 -19.61
C THR A 88 0.34 -0.13 -18.69
N HIS A 89 0.06 0.54 -17.57
CA HIS A 89 1.08 0.83 -16.55
C HIS A 89 1.69 -0.45 -16.00
N SER A 90 0.89 -1.43 -15.60
CA SER A 90 1.36 -2.70 -15.05
C SER A 90 2.32 -3.42 -16.01
N ILE A 91 1.91 -3.52 -17.28
CA ILE A 91 2.71 -4.15 -18.34
C ILE A 91 3.97 -3.36 -18.64
N PHE A 92 3.87 -2.03 -18.75
CA PHE A 92 5.00 -1.15 -19.07
C PHE A 92 6.12 -1.25 -18.03
N TYR A 93 5.75 -1.29 -16.75
CA TYR A 93 6.69 -1.39 -15.64
C TYR A 93 7.02 -2.85 -15.27
N ASN A 94 6.39 -3.84 -15.91
CA ASN A 94 6.50 -5.26 -15.57
C ASN A 94 6.33 -5.52 -14.06
N ALA A 95 5.23 -4.99 -13.51
CA ALA A 95 4.97 -5.02 -12.07
C ALA A 95 4.74 -6.46 -11.58
N GLY A 96 5.51 -6.89 -10.57
CA GLY A 96 5.21 -8.14 -9.86
C GLY A 96 4.16 -7.95 -8.77
N VAL A 97 4.19 -6.78 -8.10
CA VAL A 97 3.21 -6.42 -7.06
C VAL A 97 2.81 -4.96 -7.21
N ILE A 98 1.51 -4.70 -7.15
CA ILE A 98 0.93 -3.37 -6.98
C ILE A 98 0.39 -3.23 -5.56
N VAL A 99 0.76 -2.15 -4.87
CA VAL A 99 0.29 -1.81 -3.53
C VAL A 99 -0.52 -0.52 -3.58
N SER A 100 -1.80 -0.56 -3.22
CA SER A 100 -2.74 0.57 -3.23
C SER A 100 -3.13 0.99 -1.81
N GLN A 101 -3.21 2.30 -1.53
CA GLN A 101 -3.80 2.84 -0.29
C GLN A 101 -5.28 3.25 -0.43
N ASP A 102 -5.92 2.93 -1.55
CA ASP A 102 -7.28 3.35 -1.88
C ASP A 102 -8.14 2.17 -2.31
N GLU A 103 -9.06 1.74 -1.44
CA GLU A 103 -9.95 0.60 -1.66
C GLU A 103 -10.86 0.79 -2.88
N ALA A 104 -11.42 2.00 -3.06
CA ALA A 104 -12.28 2.28 -4.20
C ALA A 104 -11.48 2.23 -5.52
N PHE A 105 -10.20 2.59 -5.48
CA PHE A 105 -9.31 2.44 -6.63
C PHE A 105 -9.05 0.95 -6.91
N THR A 106 -8.68 0.19 -5.88
CA THR A 106 -8.42 -1.25 -6.00
C THR A 106 -9.61 -1.99 -6.62
N LYS A 107 -10.83 -1.77 -6.11
CA LYS A 107 -12.03 -2.43 -6.63
C LYS A 107 -12.28 -2.15 -8.12
N ASN A 108 -12.03 -0.92 -8.56
CA ASN A 108 -12.23 -0.55 -9.97
C ASN A 108 -11.15 -1.11 -10.90
N VAL A 109 -9.99 -1.47 -10.35
CA VAL A 109 -8.81 -1.91 -11.09
C VAL A 109 -8.69 -3.43 -11.13
N GLN A 110 -9.25 -4.12 -10.14
CA GLN A 110 -9.06 -5.56 -9.94
C GLN A 110 -9.41 -6.37 -11.19
N ASP A 111 -10.61 -6.18 -11.75
CA ASP A 111 -11.07 -6.88 -12.97
C ASP A 111 -10.17 -6.62 -14.19
N SER A 112 -9.48 -5.46 -14.23
CA SER A 112 -8.60 -5.08 -15.36
C SER A 112 -7.21 -5.72 -15.25
N LEU A 113 -6.86 -6.31 -14.12
CA LEU A 113 -5.57 -6.95 -13.85
C LEU A 113 -5.66 -8.47 -13.74
N ASP A 114 -6.85 -9.07 -13.82
CA ASP A 114 -7.05 -10.52 -13.68
C ASP A 114 -6.27 -11.35 -14.72
N ASP A 115 -5.98 -10.79 -15.88
CA ASP A 115 -5.24 -11.45 -16.96
C ASP A 115 -3.74 -11.10 -17.00
N VAL A 116 -3.26 -10.32 -16.04
CA VAL A 116 -1.84 -9.95 -15.89
C VAL A 116 -1.27 -10.67 -14.68
N ASP A 117 -0.04 -11.18 -14.78
CA ASP A 117 0.69 -11.80 -13.65
C ASP A 117 1.21 -10.73 -12.66
N THR A 118 0.30 -9.89 -12.17
CA THR A 118 0.58 -8.83 -11.22
C THR A 118 -0.37 -8.95 -10.04
N GLU A 119 0.17 -9.09 -8.85
CA GLU A 119 -0.64 -9.17 -7.64
C GLU A 119 -1.03 -7.77 -7.14
N LEU A 120 -2.33 -7.54 -6.89
CA LEU A 120 -2.83 -6.28 -6.35
C LEU A 120 -3.14 -6.41 -4.84
N ILE A 121 -2.45 -5.59 -4.04
CA ILE A 121 -2.57 -5.53 -2.57
C ILE A 121 -3.18 -4.19 -2.17
N THR A 122 -4.17 -4.22 -1.28
CA THR A 122 -4.70 -2.99 -0.65
C THR A 122 -4.20 -2.84 0.78
N LEU A 123 -3.67 -1.66 1.10
CA LEU A 123 -3.36 -1.22 2.45
C LEU A 123 -4.61 -0.57 3.05
N GLU A 124 -5.36 -1.37 3.81
CA GLU A 124 -6.55 -0.92 4.50
C GLU A 124 -6.20 -0.04 5.70
N ARG A 125 -7.03 0.97 5.97
CA ARG A 125 -6.98 1.72 7.22
C ARG A 125 -7.61 0.83 8.29
N TRP A 126 -6.87 0.57 9.37
CA TRP A 126 -7.46 -0.06 10.55
C TRP A 126 -8.56 0.84 11.10
N GLN A 127 -9.81 0.41 10.97
CA GLN A 127 -10.91 0.94 11.76
C GLN A 127 -11.15 -0.04 12.91
N GLU A 128 -10.90 0.43 14.12
CA GLU A 128 -11.43 -0.19 15.33
C GLU A 128 -12.97 -0.10 15.24
N ARG A 129 -13.61 -1.20 14.85
CA ARG A 129 -15.04 -1.37 15.08
C ARG A 129 -15.20 -1.68 16.55
N ASP A 130 -15.35 -0.64 17.37
CA ASP A 130 -16.16 -0.71 18.57
C ASP A 130 -16.88 0.62 18.81
N SER A 131 -18.20 0.51 18.79
CA SER A 131 -19.17 1.54 19.13
C SER A 131 -19.01 1.96 20.59
N ILE A 132 -18.40 3.13 20.84
CA ILE A 132 -18.66 3.87 22.08
C ILE A 132 -19.75 4.89 21.78
N SER A 133 -21.00 4.43 21.92
CA SER A 133 -22.16 5.31 22.09
C SER A 133 -22.02 6.02 23.44
N PHE A 134 -21.55 7.27 23.45
CA PHE A 134 -21.87 8.15 24.57
C PHE A 134 -23.36 8.51 24.47
N LYS A 135 -24.21 7.73 25.15
CA LYS A 135 -25.52 8.23 25.57
C LYS A 135 -25.26 9.37 26.55
N LYS A 136 -25.70 10.56 26.18
CA LYS A 136 -25.82 11.70 27.08
C LYS A 136 -27.07 11.53 27.94
#